data_AF-A0A522AB30-F1
#
_entry.id   AF-A0A522AB30-F1
#
_cell.length_a   1.000
_cell.length_b   1.000
_cell.length_c   1.000
_cell.angle_alpha   90.00
_cell.angle_beta   90.00
_cell.angle_gamma   90.00
#
_symmetry.space_group_name_H-M   'P 1'
#
loop_
_entity.id
_entity.type
_entity.pdbx_description
1 polymer ?
#
loop_
_entity_poly.entity_id
_entity_poly.type
_entity_poly.pdbx_seq_one_letter_code
_entity_poly.pdbx_strand_id
1 'polypeptide(L)'
;MFWLVESLARLPPRERIQFSPRPRNPARPTLTPMLVFDQLRKADPQLRLLALMLCVGLAILSAGLWWVQVVHAREFQSQLEYQSSRTVRVPSLRGKILDRNGKVLAENRPSYNVNLYLEDLPPQFRAEYQRLAPRQIVTNRVPFWRRWLGASNVTTQYVKLDAIQKSNLTWQVRFNVASNTINEVATRLQQPRALDFADFQKHYQQRLALPYPVLKNLNDVQLARFEEQFSMTPGIDLDVQSSRIYPFETTAAHLLGYVRHDDSSAEGEFADFYYRLPDYRGQVGIEGGYDAELRGRAGAKTVLINNHGYRQTESVQEYAEIGKQVTLT
;
A
#
# COMPACT_ATOMS: atom_id res chain seq x y z
N MET A 1 -47.38 63.61 19.41
CA MET A 1 -47.79 63.70 18.00
C MET A 1 -47.92 62.26 17.50
N PHE A 2 -48.90 61.49 17.98
CA PHE A 2 -50.34 61.47 17.62
C PHE A 2 -50.58 61.29 16.11
N TRP A 3 -51.48 60.34 15.79
CA TRP A 3 -51.89 59.77 14.48
C TRP A 3 -51.10 58.50 14.08
N LEU A 4 -51.70 57.33 13.85
CA LEU A 4 -53.11 56.92 13.85
C LEU A 4 -53.20 55.40 14.02
N VAL A 5 -54.15 54.97 14.85
CA VAL A 5 -54.66 53.59 15.02
C VAL A 5 -55.56 53.24 13.82
N GLU A 6 -55.96 51.96 13.70
CA GLU A 6 -57.17 51.50 12.99
C GLU A 6 -57.08 51.20 11.48
N SER A 7 -56.86 49.93 11.14
CA SER A 7 -57.74 49.25 10.18
C SER A 7 -57.60 47.72 10.26
N LEU A 8 -58.40 47.12 11.15
CA LEU A 8 -58.70 45.70 11.15
C LEU A 8 -59.97 45.48 10.31
N ALA A 9 -60.03 44.33 9.65
CA ALA A 9 -61.21 43.67 9.08
C ALA A 9 -61.70 44.15 7.70
N ARG A 10 -61.46 43.28 6.70
CA ARG A 10 -62.44 42.79 5.72
C ARG A 10 -61.81 41.67 4.88
N LEU A 11 -61.91 40.44 5.36
CA LEU A 11 -61.79 39.26 4.50
C LEU A 11 -63.13 39.07 3.76
N PRO A 12 -63.13 38.81 2.44
CA PRO A 12 -64.35 38.53 1.71
C PRO A 12 -64.97 37.18 2.14
N PRO A 13 -66.29 37.01 1.99
CA PRO A 13 -67.00 35.81 2.45
C PRO A 13 -66.58 34.57 1.64
N ARG A 14 -66.47 33.42 2.33
CA ARG A 14 -66.26 32.11 1.71
C ARG A 14 -67.49 31.74 0.85
N GLU A 15 -67.32 31.70 -0.47
CA GLU A 15 -68.28 31.04 -1.36
C GLU A 15 -68.39 29.56 -1.01
N ARG A 16 -69.61 29.13 -0.71
CA ARG A 16 -69.96 27.74 -0.45
C ARG A 16 -70.07 27.05 -1.81
N ILE A 17 -69.02 26.34 -2.22
CA ILE A 17 -69.00 25.54 -3.45
C ILE A 17 -70.13 24.50 -3.38
N GLN A 18 -71.15 24.69 -4.22
CA GLN A 18 -72.30 23.81 -4.35
C GLN A 18 -71.89 22.66 -5.28
N PHE A 19 -71.69 21.46 -4.73
CA PHE A 19 -71.40 20.27 -5.54
C PHE A 19 -72.66 19.81 -6.28
N SER A 20 -72.71 20.02 -7.58
CA SER A 20 -73.68 19.33 -8.46
C SER A 20 -73.27 17.86 -8.62
N PRO A 21 -74.19 16.89 -8.61
CA PRO A 21 -73.85 15.50 -8.92
C PRO A 21 -73.36 15.41 -10.38
N ARG A 22 -72.18 14.82 -10.57
CA ARG A 22 -71.60 14.59 -11.91
C ARG A 22 -72.52 13.69 -12.74
N PRO A 23 -72.68 13.95 -14.05
CA PRO A 23 -73.33 12.98 -14.93
C PRO A 23 -72.54 11.67 -14.95
N ARG A 24 -73.28 10.55 -14.98
CA ARG A 24 -72.73 9.20 -15.07
C ARG A 24 -71.99 9.08 -16.41
N ASN A 25 -70.66 9.00 -16.33
CA ASN A 25 -69.77 8.90 -17.49
C ASN A 25 -70.08 7.59 -18.26
N PRO A 26 -70.33 7.61 -19.59
CA PRO A 26 -70.41 6.37 -20.35
C PRO A 26 -69.04 5.66 -20.27
N ALA A 27 -69.09 4.33 -20.25
CA ALA A 27 -67.94 3.46 -20.06
C ALA A 27 -66.71 3.92 -20.86
N ARG A 28 -65.56 4.07 -20.17
CA ARG A 28 -64.28 4.27 -20.85
C ARG A 28 -64.03 3.06 -21.76
N PRO A 29 -63.73 3.22 -23.05
CA PRO A 29 -63.20 2.12 -23.83
C PRO A 29 -61.90 1.68 -23.15
N THR A 30 -61.82 0.39 -22.83
CA THR A 30 -60.60 -0.26 -22.37
C THR A 30 -59.52 0.00 -23.41
N LEU A 31 -58.58 0.89 -23.10
CA LEU A 31 -57.31 0.96 -23.82
C LEU A 31 -56.60 -0.36 -23.52
N THR A 32 -56.81 -1.34 -24.38
CA THR A 32 -55.89 -2.46 -24.50
C THR A 32 -54.50 -1.86 -24.68
N PRO A 33 -53.48 -2.33 -23.95
CA PRO A 33 -52.12 -2.04 -24.37
C PRO A 33 -52.01 -2.73 -25.74
N MET A 34 -52.14 -1.95 -26.80
CA MET A 34 -51.67 -2.33 -28.12
C MET A 34 -50.15 -2.32 -28.01
N LEU A 35 -49.68 -3.34 -27.30
CA LEU A 35 -48.30 -3.73 -27.14
C LEU A 35 -47.74 -3.74 -28.55
N VAL A 36 -46.67 -2.98 -28.73
CA VAL A 36 -45.77 -2.96 -29.91
C VAL A 36 -45.47 -4.38 -30.45
N PHE A 37 -45.66 -5.41 -29.62
CA PHE A 37 -45.58 -6.83 -29.94
C PHE A 37 -46.60 -7.35 -30.97
N ASP A 38 -47.76 -6.70 -31.19
CA ASP A 38 -48.76 -7.23 -32.13
C ASP A 38 -48.40 -6.92 -33.60
N GLN A 39 -47.54 -5.93 -33.86
CA GLN A 39 -46.98 -5.70 -35.20
C GLN A 39 -45.88 -6.71 -35.57
N LEU A 40 -45.20 -7.32 -34.60
CA LEU A 40 -44.26 -8.44 -34.84
C LEU A 40 -44.99 -9.75 -35.21
N ARG A 41 -46.31 -9.78 -35.06
CA ARG A 41 -47.17 -10.94 -35.37
C ARG A 41 -47.68 -10.95 -36.81
N LYS A 42 -47.55 -9.85 -37.56
CA LYS A 42 -47.64 -9.91 -39.03
C LYS A 42 -46.47 -10.75 -39.53
N ALA A 43 -46.80 -11.78 -40.29
CA ALA A 43 -45.91 -12.85 -40.70
C ALA A 43 -44.93 -12.40 -41.81
N ASP A 44 -44.15 -11.34 -41.56
CA ASP A 44 -43.10 -10.93 -42.49
C ASP A 44 -41.82 -11.72 -42.19
N PRO A 45 -41.43 -12.69 -43.04
CA PRO A 45 -40.27 -13.54 -42.80
C PRO A 45 -38.96 -12.72 -42.72
N GLN A 46 -38.91 -11.58 -43.39
CA GLN A 46 -37.78 -10.65 -43.39
C GLN A 46 -37.55 -10.00 -42.02
N LEU A 47 -38.62 -9.57 -41.34
CA LEU A 47 -38.52 -8.95 -40.02
C LEU A 47 -38.11 -9.97 -38.94
N ARG A 48 -38.57 -11.23 -39.08
CA ARG A 48 -38.14 -12.34 -38.21
C ARG A 48 -36.68 -12.72 -38.42
N LEU A 49 -36.22 -12.73 -39.67
CA LEU A 49 -34.81 -12.99 -39.99
C LEU A 49 -33.90 -11.90 -39.38
N LEU A 50 -34.28 -10.63 -39.51
CA LEU A 50 -33.56 -9.51 -38.91
C LEU A 50 -33.54 -9.60 -37.37
N ALA A 51 -34.69 -9.88 -36.75
CA ALA A 51 -34.78 -10.06 -35.30
C ALA A 51 -33.94 -11.25 -34.81
N LEU A 52 -33.96 -12.37 -35.53
CA LEU A 52 -33.11 -13.53 -35.24
C LEU A 52 -31.63 -13.17 -35.34
N MET A 53 -31.21 -12.47 -36.39
CA MET A 53 -29.83 -12.02 -36.57
C MET A 53 -29.39 -11.11 -35.42
N LEU A 54 -30.25 -10.17 -34.99
CA LEU A 54 -29.99 -9.29 -33.85
C LEU A 54 -29.88 -10.09 -32.54
N CYS A 55 -30.78 -11.03 -32.29
CA CYS A 55 -30.75 -11.89 -31.10
C CYS A 55 -29.49 -12.76 -31.07
N VAL A 56 -29.10 -13.34 -32.21
CA VAL A 56 -27.85 -14.10 -32.34
C VAL A 56 -26.65 -13.20 -32.08
N GLY A 57 -26.62 -11.99 -32.65
CA GLY A 57 -25.58 -11.00 -32.37
C GLY A 57 -25.48 -10.65 -30.88
N LEU A 58 -26.61 -10.39 -30.23
CA LEU A 58 -26.68 -10.12 -28.79
C LEU A 58 -26.25 -11.32 -27.94
N ALA A 59 -26.58 -12.55 -28.35
CA ALA A 59 -26.17 -13.76 -27.69
C ALA A 59 -24.64 -13.96 -27.78
N ILE A 60 -24.05 -13.70 -28.95
CA ILE A 60 -22.60 -13.73 -29.15
C ILE A 60 -21.91 -12.69 -28.28
N LEU A 61 -22.41 -11.45 -28.24
CA LEU A 61 -21.86 -10.40 -27.37
C LEU A 61 -21.99 -10.76 -25.89
N SER A 62 -23.12 -11.33 -25.48
CA SER A 62 -23.36 -11.75 -24.09
C SER A 62 -22.44 -12.91 -23.68
N ALA A 63 -22.22 -13.88 -24.58
CA ALA A 63 -21.28 -14.97 -24.37
C ALA A 63 -19.83 -14.46 -24.30
N GLY A 64 -19.44 -13.53 -25.18
CA GLY A 64 -18.15 -12.86 -25.12
C GLY A 64 -17.95 -12.05 -23.84
N LEU A 65 -18.98 -11.35 -23.38
CA LEU A 65 -18.94 -10.61 -22.11
C LEU A 65 -18.83 -11.55 -20.91
N TRP A 66 -19.60 -12.64 -20.88
CA TRP A 66 -19.49 -13.67 -19.84
C TRP A 66 -18.08 -14.29 -19.82
N TRP A 67 -17.50 -14.55 -20.98
CA TRP A 67 -16.13 -15.02 -21.11
C TRP A 67 -15.11 -14.05 -20.50
N VAL A 68 -15.23 -12.75 -20.79
CA VAL A 68 -14.32 -11.73 -20.21
C VAL A 68 -14.58 -11.56 -18.71
N GLN A 69 -15.84 -11.45 -18.28
CA GLN A 69 -16.20 -11.12 -16.91
C GLN A 69 -16.12 -12.28 -15.92
N VAL A 70 -16.32 -13.53 -16.35
CA VAL A 70 -16.36 -14.69 -15.44
C VAL A 70 -15.10 -15.52 -15.55
N VAL A 71 -14.61 -15.78 -16.77
CA VAL A 71 -13.40 -16.60 -16.98
C VAL A 71 -12.15 -15.78 -16.66
N HIS A 72 -12.04 -14.56 -17.16
CA HIS A 72 -10.85 -13.70 -16.98
C HIS A 72 -10.95 -12.73 -15.79
N ALA A 73 -12.05 -12.75 -15.03
CA ALA A 73 -12.24 -11.86 -13.88
C ALA A 73 -11.07 -11.89 -12.90
N ARG A 74 -10.54 -13.09 -12.64
CA ARG A 74 -9.46 -13.31 -11.67
C ARG A 74 -8.15 -12.67 -12.12
N GLU A 75 -7.84 -12.70 -13.41
CA GLU A 75 -6.62 -12.12 -13.97
C GLU A 75 -6.69 -10.59 -13.97
N PHE A 76 -7.81 -10.00 -14.38
CA PHE A 76 -7.97 -8.55 -14.35
C PHE A 76 -8.00 -7.97 -12.92
N GLN A 77 -8.51 -8.73 -11.96
CA GLN A 77 -8.49 -8.31 -10.55
C GLN A 77 -7.04 -8.17 -10.03
N SER A 78 -6.13 -9.05 -10.45
CA SER A 78 -4.70 -8.95 -10.08
C SER A 78 -4.00 -7.73 -10.69
N GLN A 79 -4.40 -7.30 -11.90
CA GLN A 79 -3.83 -6.12 -12.55
C GLN A 79 -4.36 -4.80 -11.96
N LEU A 80 -5.55 -4.80 -11.36
CA LEU A 80 -6.11 -3.63 -10.66
C LEU A 80 -5.46 -3.40 -9.29
N GLU A 81 -4.89 -4.43 -8.67
CA GLU A 81 -4.20 -4.28 -7.39
C GLU A 81 -2.88 -3.51 -7.52
N TYR A 82 -2.20 -3.55 -8.67
CA TYR A 82 -0.96 -2.81 -8.94
C TYR A 82 -1.25 -1.40 -9.46
N GLN A 83 -1.40 -0.46 -8.54
CA GLN A 83 -1.81 0.91 -8.84
C GLN A 83 -0.66 1.79 -9.38
N SER A 84 0.59 1.50 -9.00
CA SER A 84 1.71 2.37 -9.36
C SER A 84 3.06 1.65 -9.32
N SER A 85 4.02 2.14 -10.09
CA SER A 85 5.43 1.75 -10.02
C SER A 85 6.26 2.87 -9.36
N ARG A 86 7.27 2.47 -8.58
CA ARG A 86 8.23 3.38 -7.94
C ARG A 86 9.64 2.93 -8.30
N THR A 87 10.40 3.83 -8.93
CA THR A 87 11.81 3.57 -9.24
C THR A 87 12.66 3.80 -8.01
N VAL A 88 13.56 2.86 -7.74
CA VAL A 88 14.49 2.87 -6.62
C VAL A 88 15.91 2.79 -7.15
N ARG A 89 16.75 3.73 -6.73
CA ARG A 89 18.19 3.71 -7.04
C ARG A 89 18.88 2.65 -6.19
N VAL A 90 19.65 1.77 -6.83
CA VAL A 90 20.46 0.76 -6.16
C VAL A 90 21.93 1.16 -6.28
N PRO A 91 22.67 1.38 -5.17
CA PRO A 91 24.07 1.75 -5.23
C PRO A 91 24.92 0.64 -5.87
N SER A 92 26.00 1.03 -6.53
CA SER A 92 27.02 0.12 -7.03
C SER A 92 28.01 -0.31 -5.96
N LEU A 93 28.74 -1.38 -6.23
CA LEU A 93 29.90 -1.75 -5.44
C LEU A 93 31.07 -0.82 -5.78
N ARG A 94 31.64 -0.16 -4.77
CA ARG A 94 32.87 0.63 -4.92
C ARG A 94 34.06 -0.21 -5.35
N GLY A 95 34.95 0.35 -6.17
CA GLY A 95 36.22 -0.27 -6.55
C GLY A 95 37.17 -0.48 -5.37
N LYS A 96 38.07 -1.46 -5.47
CA LYS A 96 39.10 -1.73 -4.45
C LYS A 96 40.25 -0.72 -4.54
N ILE A 97 40.84 -0.37 -3.40
CA ILE A 97 42.10 0.37 -3.34
C ILE A 97 43.20 -0.62 -3.00
N LEU A 98 44.24 -0.67 -3.82
CA LEU A 98 45.37 -1.58 -3.71
C LEU A 98 46.68 -0.81 -3.54
N ASP A 99 47.64 -1.39 -2.82
CA ASP A 99 49.04 -0.93 -2.81
C ASP A 99 49.76 -1.36 -4.12
N ARG A 100 50.99 -0.88 -4.34
CA ARG A 100 51.86 -1.21 -5.49
C ARG A 100 52.08 -2.72 -5.68
N ASN A 101 52.00 -3.47 -4.58
CA ASN A 101 52.17 -4.93 -4.57
C ASN A 101 50.84 -5.69 -4.74
N GLY A 102 49.73 -5.00 -5.03
CA GLY A 102 48.39 -5.60 -5.13
C GLY A 102 47.72 -5.90 -3.79
N LYS A 103 48.31 -5.46 -2.66
CA LYS A 103 47.73 -5.65 -1.32
C LYS A 103 46.51 -4.76 -1.13
N VAL A 104 45.38 -5.32 -0.69
CA VAL A 104 44.14 -4.56 -0.48
C VAL A 104 44.26 -3.60 0.69
N LEU A 105 44.07 -2.31 0.44
CA LEU A 105 44.04 -1.24 1.44
C LEU A 105 42.60 -0.83 1.80
N ALA A 106 41.68 -0.93 0.84
CA ALA A 106 40.24 -0.76 1.07
C ALA A 106 39.44 -1.65 0.12
N GLU A 107 38.43 -2.34 0.66
CA GLU A 107 37.50 -3.15 -0.13
C GLU A 107 36.10 -3.10 0.47
N ASN A 108 35.14 -3.65 -0.27
CA ASN A 108 33.79 -3.82 0.23
C ASN A 108 33.62 -5.23 0.78
N ARG A 109 32.89 -5.35 1.89
CA ARG A 109 32.43 -6.62 2.44
C ARG A 109 30.91 -6.64 2.54
N PRO A 110 30.27 -7.80 2.38
CA PRO A 110 28.84 -7.93 2.65
C PRO A 110 28.58 -7.63 4.12
N SER A 111 27.57 -6.81 4.35
CA SER A 111 26.99 -6.49 5.65
C SER A 111 25.55 -6.95 5.64
N TYR A 112 25.19 -7.76 6.63
CA TYR A 112 23.84 -8.32 6.76
C TYR A 112 23.01 -7.42 7.66
N ASN A 113 21.86 -7.00 7.17
CA ASN A 113 20.91 -6.16 7.90
C ASN A 113 19.59 -6.90 8.05
N VAL A 114 19.00 -6.88 9.23
CA VAL A 114 17.64 -7.38 9.43
C VAL A 114 16.66 -6.26 9.12
N ASN A 115 15.72 -6.53 8.23
CA ASN A 115 14.70 -5.58 7.85
C ASN A 115 13.28 -6.13 8.06
N LEU A 116 12.35 -5.21 8.33
CA LEU A 116 10.94 -5.49 8.54
C LEU A 116 10.14 -5.10 7.28
N TYR A 117 9.57 -6.11 6.63
CA TYR A 117 8.74 -6.02 5.45
C TYR A 117 7.29 -5.79 5.87
N LEU A 118 6.86 -4.53 5.79
CA LEU A 118 5.53 -4.10 6.25
C LEU A 118 4.39 -4.68 5.41
N GLU A 119 4.68 -5.08 4.17
CA GLU A 119 3.76 -5.75 3.24
C GLU A 119 3.28 -7.11 3.74
N ASP A 120 4.06 -7.79 4.59
CA ASP A 120 3.73 -9.13 5.10
C ASP A 120 3.01 -9.09 6.45
N LEU A 121 2.94 -7.91 7.09
CA LEU A 121 2.28 -7.69 8.38
C LEU A 121 0.75 -7.43 8.38
N PRO A 122 -0.01 -7.32 7.25
CA PRO A 122 -1.46 -7.11 7.29
C PRO A 122 -2.25 -8.11 8.14
N PRO A 123 -1.95 -9.44 8.16
CA PRO A 123 -2.62 -10.38 9.06
C PRO A 123 -2.48 -10.00 10.54
N GLN A 124 -1.27 -9.64 10.96
CA GLN A 124 -0.92 -9.26 12.33
C GLN A 124 -1.58 -7.93 12.70
N PHE A 125 -1.59 -6.96 11.79
CA PHE A 125 -2.32 -5.70 11.99
C PHE A 125 -3.82 -5.93 12.18
N ARG A 126 -4.44 -6.83 11.41
CA ARG A 126 -5.87 -7.16 11.58
C ARG A 126 -6.14 -7.82 12.92
N ALA A 127 -5.30 -8.75 13.34
CA ALA A 127 -5.43 -9.43 14.64
C ALA A 127 -5.29 -8.44 15.80
N GLU A 128 -4.28 -7.57 15.75
CA GLU A 128 -4.05 -6.56 16.79
C GLU A 128 -5.16 -5.49 16.81
N TYR A 129 -5.65 -5.08 15.63
CA TYR A 129 -6.82 -4.20 15.54
C TYR A 129 -8.05 -4.82 16.21
N GLN A 130 -8.34 -6.11 15.95
CA GLN A 130 -9.46 -6.80 16.59
C GLN A 130 -9.31 -6.93 18.11
N ARG A 131 -8.08 -6.96 18.61
CA ARG A 131 -7.77 -7.00 20.04
C ARG A 131 -8.02 -5.65 20.72
N LEU A 132 -7.56 -4.56 20.10
CA LEU A 132 -7.62 -3.21 20.67
C LEU A 132 -8.92 -2.47 20.36
N ALA A 133 -9.63 -2.84 19.29
CA ALA A 133 -10.84 -2.14 18.87
C ALA A 133 -11.90 -2.17 19.99
N PRO A 134 -12.39 -1.00 20.42
CA PRO A 134 -13.33 -0.93 21.53
C PRO A 134 -14.64 -1.62 21.19
N ARG A 135 -15.12 -2.41 22.14
CA ARG A 135 -16.38 -3.15 22.06
C ARG A 135 -17.35 -2.58 23.07
N GLN A 136 -18.59 -2.39 22.66
CA GLN A 136 -19.70 -2.01 23.52
C GLN A 136 -20.70 -3.15 23.60
N ILE A 137 -21.25 -3.34 24.80
CA ILE A 137 -22.32 -4.30 25.02
C ILE A 137 -23.63 -3.57 24.74
N VAL A 138 -24.36 -4.01 23.72
CA VAL A 138 -25.65 -3.45 23.34
C VAL A 138 -26.76 -4.42 23.71
N THR A 139 -27.71 -3.94 24.50
CA THR A 139 -28.91 -4.69 24.86
C THR A 139 -29.99 -4.42 23.83
N ASN A 140 -30.15 -5.35 22.88
CA ASN A 140 -31.16 -5.25 21.84
C ASN A 140 -32.50 -5.78 22.34
N ARG A 141 -33.61 -5.12 21.98
CA ARG A 141 -34.95 -5.68 22.21
C ARG A 141 -35.14 -6.88 21.29
N VAL A 142 -35.16 -8.09 21.87
CA VAL A 142 -35.46 -9.32 21.14
C VAL A 142 -36.95 -9.66 21.25
N PRO A 143 -37.59 -10.21 20.18
CA PRO A 143 -38.96 -10.70 20.25
C PRO A 143 -39.14 -11.73 21.37
N PHE A 144 -40.33 -11.74 21.99
CA PHE A 144 -40.59 -12.57 23.16
C PHE A 144 -40.34 -14.08 22.90
N TRP A 145 -40.64 -14.58 21.69
CA TRP A 145 -40.43 -15.98 21.33
C TRP A 145 -38.95 -16.38 21.36
N ARG A 146 -38.03 -15.45 21.01
CA ARG A 146 -36.59 -15.72 20.98
C ARG A 146 -36.05 -15.77 22.40
N ARG A 147 -36.56 -14.89 23.25
CA ARG A 147 -36.26 -14.88 24.68
C ARG A 147 -36.79 -16.15 25.38
N TRP A 148 -37.97 -16.64 24.97
CA TRP A 148 -38.51 -17.91 25.46
C TRP A 148 -37.67 -19.12 25.03
N LEU A 149 -37.07 -19.07 23.84
CA LEU A 149 -36.07 -20.06 23.37
C LEU A 149 -34.67 -19.90 24.00
N GLY A 150 -34.52 -19.07 25.03
CA GLY A 150 -33.24 -18.86 25.73
C GLY A 150 -32.23 -17.95 25.02
N ALA A 151 -32.63 -17.22 23.97
CA ALA A 151 -31.72 -16.29 23.29
C ALA A 151 -31.39 -15.09 24.17
N SER A 152 -30.11 -14.72 24.24
CA SER A 152 -29.66 -13.52 24.95
C SER A 152 -30.07 -12.24 24.20
N ASN A 153 -30.41 -11.21 24.97
CA ASN A 153 -30.66 -9.85 24.48
C ASN A 153 -29.39 -8.99 24.46
N VAL A 154 -28.28 -9.54 24.95
CA VAL A 154 -27.00 -8.87 25.10
C VAL A 154 -26.10 -9.26 23.93
N THR A 155 -25.70 -8.29 23.11
CA THR A 155 -24.80 -8.51 21.98
C THR A 155 -23.59 -7.59 22.10
N THR A 156 -22.39 -8.13 21.93
CA THR A 156 -21.17 -7.33 21.84
C THR A 156 -21.04 -6.78 20.42
N GLN A 157 -20.97 -5.47 20.28
CA GLN A 157 -20.81 -4.78 19.00
C GLN A 157 -19.58 -3.87 19.04
N TYR A 158 -18.95 -3.64 17.88
CA TYR A 158 -17.87 -2.66 17.78
C TYR A 158 -18.39 -1.24 17.95
N VAL A 159 -17.65 -0.42 18.69
CA VAL A 159 -17.95 1.01 18.80
C VAL A 159 -17.64 1.67 17.46
N LYS A 160 -18.58 2.49 16.96
CA LYS A 160 -18.33 3.33 15.78
C LYS A 160 -17.37 4.44 16.17
N LEU A 161 -16.14 4.36 15.67
CA LEU A 161 -15.09 5.35 15.92
C LEU A 161 -15.22 6.55 14.98
N ASP A 162 -14.85 7.73 15.49
CA ASP A 162 -14.57 8.89 14.65
C ASP A 162 -13.33 8.67 13.77
N ALA A 163 -13.17 9.45 12.70
CA ALA A 163 -12.04 9.38 11.79
C ALA A 163 -10.68 9.53 12.53
N ILE A 164 -10.60 10.48 13.46
CA ILE A 164 -9.37 10.72 14.24
C ILE A 164 -9.09 9.52 15.16
N GLN A 165 -10.10 9.04 15.87
CA GLN A 165 -9.98 7.89 16.77
C GLN A 165 -9.56 6.62 16.00
N LYS A 166 -10.14 6.39 14.82
CA LYS A 166 -9.78 5.27 13.95
C LYS A 166 -8.33 5.39 13.46
N SER A 167 -7.89 6.60 13.08
CA SER A 167 -6.51 6.86 12.67
C SER A 167 -5.53 6.56 13.80
N ASN A 168 -5.80 7.09 15.01
CA ASN A 168 -4.96 6.88 16.19
C ASN A 168 -4.87 5.39 16.55
N LEU A 169 -6.02 4.69 16.56
CA LEU A 169 -6.05 3.24 16.79
C LEU A 169 -5.25 2.48 15.73
N THR A 170 -5.36 2.88 14.46
CA THR A 170 -4.62 2.25 13.36
C THR A 170 -3.11 2.43 13.54
N TRP A 171 -2.66 3.63 13.90
CA TRP A 171 -1.25 3.90 14.17
C TRP A 171 -0.73 3.13 15.39
N GLN A 172 -1.53 3.08 16.47
CA GLN A 172 -1.21 2.30 17.66
C GLN A 172 -1.07 0.81 17.33
N VAL A 173 -2.02 0.25 16.56
CA VAL A 173 -1.97 -1.14 16.08
C VAL A 173 -0.70 -1.41 15.29
N ARG A 174 -0.39 -0.57 14.30
CA ARG A 174 0.80 -0.73 13.45
C ARG A 174 2.08 -0.69 14.27
N PHE A 175 2.18 0.30 15.16
CA PHE A 175 3.33 0.46 16.03
C PHE A 175 3.47 -0.71 17.01
N ASN A 176 2.38 -1.17 17.63
CA ASN A 176 2.41 -2.30 18.54
C ASN A 176 2.92 -3.56 17.86
N VAL A 177 2.40 -3.89 16.67
CA VAL A 177 2.84 -5.06 15.91
C VAL A 177 4.30 -4.93 15.51
N ALA A 178 4.71 -3.79 14.95
CA ALA A 178 6.10 -3.56 14.56
C ALA A 178 7.05 -3.62 15.77
N SER A 179 6.70 -2.94 16.87
CA SER A 179 7.48 -2.92 18.12
C SER A 179 7.60 -4.32 18.72
N ASN A 180 6.52 -5.09 18.80
CA ASN A 180 6.55 -6.46 19.29
C ASN A 180 7.45 -7.36 18.43
N THR A 181 7.30 -7.28 17.10
CA THR A 181 8.10 -8.06 16.15
C THR A 181 9.59 -7.70 16.26
N ILE A 182 9.91 -6.40 16.34
CA ILE A 182 11.27 -5.90 16.49
C ILE A 182 11.86 -6.31 17.85
N ASN A 183 11.09 -6.23 18.93
CA ASN A 183 11.53 -6.66 20.25
C ASN A 183 11.80 -8.17 20.29
N GLU A 184 11.00 -8.97 19.60
CA GLU A 184 11.21 -10.42 19.46
C GLU A 184 12.53 -10.71 18.75
N VAL A 185 12.74 -10.10 17.59
CA VAL A 185 14.00 -10.19 16.82
C VAL A 185 15.20 -9.73 17.67
N ALA A 186 15.10 -8.54 18.27
CA ALA A 186 16.15 -7.95 19.11
C ALA A 186 16.52 -8.84 20.30
N THR A 187 15.53 -9.45 20.96
CA THR A 187 15.75 -10.35 22.09
C THR A 187 16.44 -11.63 21.64
N ARG A 188 16.00 -12.25 20.54
CA ARG A 188 16.60 -13.47 20.01
C ARG A 188 18.03 -13.26 19.51
N LEU A 189 18.31 -12.09 18.94
CA LEU A 189 19.65 -11.70 18.49
C LEU A 189 20.52 -11.10 19.61
N GLN A 190 20.03 -11.08 20.86
CA GLN A 190 20.73 -10.55 22.03
C GLN A 190 21.21 -9.10 21.86
N GLN A 191 20.43 -8.28 21.13
CA GLN A 191 20.70 -6.87 20.93
C GLN A 191 19.41 -6.07 21.13
N PRO A 192 19.06 -5.74 22.38
CA PRO A 192 17.85 -4.98 22.68
C PRO A 192 17.80 -3.66 21.92
N ARG A 193 16.70 -3.41 21.21
CA ARG A 193 16.45 -2.18 20.47
C ARG A 193 15.00 -1.75 20.66
N ALA A 194 14.79 -0.51 21.09
CA ALA A 194 13.48 0.10 21.14
C ALA A 194 13.13 0.74 19.78
N LEU A 195 11.88 0.59 19.35
CA LEU A 195 11.34 1.26 18.18
C LEU A 195 10.86 2.66 18.58
N ASP A 196 11.36 3.70 17.91
CA ASP A 196 10.80 5.04 18.04
C ASP A 196 9.54 5.20 17.17
N PHE A 197 8.50 5.80 17.75
CA PHE A 197 7.22 5.98 17.08
C PHE A 197 7.30 6.99 15.93
N ALA A 198 8.03 8.10 16.12
CA ALA A 198 8.11 9.15 15.12
C ALA A 198 8.89 8.67 13.88
N ASP A 199 10.02 8.00 14.09
CA ASP A 199 10.80 7.38 13.02
C ASP A 199 10.01 6.30 12.28
N PHE A 200 9.29 5.43 13.01
CA PHE A 200 8.43 4.42 12.40
C PHE A 200 7.31 5.04 11.56
N GLN A 201 6.61 6.03 12.10
CA GLN A 201 5.53 6.71 11.40
C GLN A 201 6.06 7.40 10.13
N LYS A 202 7.20 8.10 10.23
CA LYS A 202 7.84 8.74 9.09
C LYS A 202 8.20 7.74 8.00
N HIS A 203 8.81 6.61 8.35
CA HIS A 203 9.11 5.55 7.39
C HIS A 203 7.84 4.98 6.76
N TYR A 204 6.84 4.64 7.56
CA TYR A 204 5.58 4.08 7.06
C TYR A 204 4.86 5.03 6.10
N GLN A 205 4.91 6.35 6.34
CA GLN A 205 4.27 7.34 5.47
C GLN A 205 5.08 7.64 4.21
N GLN A 206 6.40 7.73 4.32
CA GLN A 206 7.26 8.21 3.23
C GLN A 206 7.86 7.08 2.40
N ARG A 207 8.17 5.93 3.00
CA ARG A 207 9.00 4.86 2.46
C ARG A 207 8.35 3.48 2.60
N LEU A 208 7.01 3.39 2.56
CA LEU A 208 6.28 2.12 2.75
C LEU A 208 6.70 0.99 1.79
N ALA A 209 7.13 1.36 0.57
CA ALA A 209 7.61 0.39 -0.41
C ALA A 209 9.03 -0.13 -0.14
N LEU A 210 9.75 0.48 0.81
CA LEU A 210 11.05 0.01 1.27
C LEU A 210 10.88 -0.68 2.63
N PRO A 211 11.67 -1.73 2.91
CA PRO A 211 11.60 -2.39 4.19
C PRO A 211 12.16 -1.48 5.28
N TYR A 212 11.65 -1.64 6.50
CA TYR A 212 12.05 -0.85 7.65
C TYR A 212 13.32 -1.44 8.28
N PRO A 213 14.45 -0.71 8.37
CA PRO A 213 15.69 -1.27 8.90
C PRO A 213 15.63 -1.51 10.41
N VAL A 214 15.77 -2.76 10.83
CA VAL A 214 15.66 -3.21 12.24
C VAL A 214 17.02 -3.32 12.91
N LEU A 215 17.97 -4.01 12.29
CA LEU A 215 19.34 -4.08 12.78
C LEU A 215 20.28 -4.01 11.59
N LYS A 216 21.40 -3.31 11.74
CA LYS A 216 22.39 -3.13 10.68
C LYS A 216 23.71 -3.75 11.10
N ASN A 217 24.48 -4.27 10.14
CA ASN A 217 25.81 -4.84 10.35
C ASN A 217 25.81 -5.95 11.41
N LEU A 218 25.01 -7.00 11.20
CA LEU A 218 25.00 -8.18 12.06
C LEU A 218 26.40 -8.82 12.11
N ASN A 219 26.77 -9.30 13.30
CA ASN A 219 27.96 -10.14 13.44
C ASN A 219 27.65 -11.59 13.04
N ASP A 220 28.70 -12.40 12.83
CA ASP A 220 28.57 -13.78 12.35
C ASP A 220 27.71 -14.66 13.27
N VAL A 221 27.76 -14.43 14.60
CA VAL A 221 26.97 -15.17 15.58
C VAL A 221 25.49 -14.78 15.49
N GLN A 222 25.19 -13.49 15.31
CA GLN A 222 23.83 -13.00 15.14
C GLN A 222 23.25 -13.46 13.80
N LEU A 223 24.04 -13.44 12.73
CA LEU A 223 23.65 -13.96 11.43
C LEU A 223 23.28 -15.44 11.52
N ALA A 224 24.14 -16.27 12.13
CA ALA A 224 23.87 -17.69 12.33
C ALA A 224 22.58 -17.94 13.14
N ARG A 225 22.38 -17.18 14.24
CA ARG A 225 21.15 -17.27 15.04
C ARG A 225 19.91 -16.82 14.26
N PHE A 226 20.04 -15.79 13.42
CA PHE A 226 18.95 -15.30 12.60
C PHE A 226 18.48 -16.39 11.63
N GLU A 227 19.42 -16.94 10.86
CA GLU A 227 19.14 -17.99 9.87
C GLU A 227 18.50 -19.22 10.51
N GLU A 228 18.97 -19.63 11.68
CA GLU A 228 18.40 -20.77 12.43
C GLU A 228 16.97 -20.52 12.93
N GLN A 229 16.66 -19.30 13.41
CA GLN A 229 15.43 -19.03 14.16
C GLN A 229 14.33 -18.31 13.37
N PHE A 230 14.68 -17.59 12.30
CA PHE A 230 13.76 -16.69 11.60
C PHE A 230 13.43 -17.08 10.17
N SER A 231 13.95 -18.22 9.67
CA SER A 231 13.76 -18.74 8.29
C SER A 231 12.30 -18.73 7.76
N MET A 232 11.27 -18.67 8.63
CA MET A 232 9.85 -18.67 8.24
C MET A 232 9.02 -17.57 8.91
N THR A 233 9.65 -16.53 9.48
CA THR A 233 8.93 -15.47 10.19
C THR A 233 8.38 -14.45 9.19
N PRO A 234 7.06 -14.26 9.09
CA PRO A 234 6.49 -13.32 8.12
C PRO A 234 6.95 -11.90 8.41
N GLY A 235 7.39 -11.20 7.36
CA GLY A 235 7.77 -9.81 7.42
C GLY A 235 9.17 -9.54 7.98
N ILE A 236 9.99 -10.55 8.26
CA ILE A 236 11.36 -10.38 8.73
C ILE A 236 12.29 -11.12 7.78
N ASP A 237 13.24 -10.42 7.18
CA ASP A 237 14.23 -11.01 6.28
C ASP A 237 15.58 -10.28 6.36
N LEU A 238 16.61 -10.89 5.79
CA LEU A 238 17.96 -10.34 5.70
C LEU A 238 18.20 -9.66 4.37
N ASP A 239 18.66 -8.41 4.43
CA ASP A 239 19.18 -7.70 3.27
C ASP A 239 20.71 -7.62 3.36
N VAL A 240 21.35 -8.02 2.27
CA VAL A 240 22.80 -7.88 2.11
C VAL A 240 23.11 -6.51 1.52
N GLN A 241 23.88 -5.71 2.24
CA GLN A 241 24.41 -4.43 1.79
C GLN A 241 25.93 -4.48 1.70
N SER A 242 26.52 -3.60 0.87
CA SER A 242 27.96 -3.48 0.77
C SER A 242 28.47 -2.46 1.79
N SER A 243 29.36 -2.87 2.70
CA SER A 243 30.03 -1.98 3.65
C SER A 243 31.53 -1.86 3.34
N ARG A 244 32.08 -0.65 3.45
CA ARG A 244 33.50 -0.38 3.18
C ARG A 244 34.35 -0.77 4.38
N ILE A 245 35.37 -1.61 4.18
CA ILE A 245 36.33 -2.02 5.21
C ILE A 245 37.77 -1.65 4.82
N TYR A 246 38.56 -1.33 5.84
CA TYR A 246 39.98 -0.98 5.73
C TYR A 246 40.80 -2.01 6.53
N PRO A 247 41.41 -3.03 5.87
CA PRO A 247 42.07 -4.14 6.57
C PRO A 247 43.21 -3.75 7.51
N PHE A 248 43.85 -2.59 7.29
CA PHE A 248 44.94 -2.08 8.15
C PHE A 248 44.49 -0.98 9.12
N GLU A 249 43.17 -0.83 9.30
CA GLU A 249 42.52 0.07 10.25
C GLU A 249 43.07 1.51 10.21
N THR A 250 43.95 1.85 11.15
CA THR A 250 44.51 3.19 11.33
C THR A 250 45.69 3.49 10.40
N THR A 251 46.27 2.47 9.77
CA THR A 251 47.43 2.64 8.89
C THR A 251 47.06 3.51 7.70
N ALA A 252 47.75 4.65 7.55
CA ALA A 252 47.51 5.61 6.48
C ALA A 252 46.05 6.11 6.40
N ALA A 253 45.30 6.12 7.51
CA ALA A 253 43.89 6.55 7.52
C ALA A 253 43.69 7.98 7.00
N HIS A 254 44.65 8.89 7.23
CA HIS A 254 44.62 10.25 6.68
C HIS A 254 44.85 10.29 5.15
N LEU A 255 45.62 9.35 4.61
CA LEU A 255 45.90 9.26 3.18
C LEU A 255 44.76 8.55 2.45
N LEU A 256 44.32 7.40 2.96
CA LEU A 256 43.18 6.65 2.38
C LEU A 256 41.89 7.45 2.52
N GLY A 257 41.67 8.04 3.69
CA GLY A 257 40.45 8.75 4.03
C GLY A 257 39.31 7.82 4.45
N TYR A 258 38.10 8.33 4.35
CA TYR A 258 36.89 7.60 4.75
C TYR A 258 35.71 7.93 3.85
N VAL A 259 34.69 7.08 3.93
CA VAL A 259 33.41 7.26 3.25
C VAL A 259 32.34 7.69 4.24
N ARG A 260 31.41 8.52 3.79
CA ARG A 260 30.21 8.90 4.55
C ARG A 260 28.98 8.44 3.78
N HIS A 261 27.97 8.03 4.52
CA HIS A 261 26.64 7.72 3.98
C HIS A 261 26.06 8.97 3.28
N ASP A 262 25.64 8.82 2.02
CA ASP A 262 25.06 9.89 1.22
C ASP A 262 23.80 9.37 0.50
N ASP A 263 22.64 9.80 0.99
CA ASP A 263 21.32 9.47 0.40
C ASP A 263 20.80 10.58 -0.52
N SER A 264 21.59 11.64 -0.70
CA SER A 264 21.17 12.90 -1.31
C SER A 264 21.75 13.16 -2.69
N SER A 265 22.80 12.43 -3.07
CA SER A 265 23.44 12.62 -4.37
C SER A 265 22.48 12.24 -5.50
N ALA A 266 22.20 13.21 -6.38
CA ALA A 266 21.53 13.03 -7.67
C ALA A 266 22.51 13.21 -8.85
N GLU A 267 23.80 13.38 -8.57
CA GLU A 267 24.81 13.67 -9.58
C GLU A 267 25.06 12.44 -10.47
N GLY A 268 24.89 12.60 -11.78
CA GLY A 268 25.10 11.54 -12.77
C GLY A 268 23.93 10.56 -12.94
N GLU A 269 22.75 10.86 -12.38
CA GLU A 269 21.55 10.04 -12.53
C GLU A 269 20.80 10.37 -13.84
N PHE A 270 20.35 9.34 -14.56
CA PHE A 270 19.57 9.48 -15.80
C PHE A 270 18.07 9.71 -15.55
N ALA A 271 17.59 9.55 -14.32
CA ALA A 271 16.18 9.63 -13.96
C ALA A 271 15.98 10.08 -12.50
N ASP A 272 14.84 10.71 -12.23
CA ASP A 272 14.39 10.98 -10.87
C ASP A 272 13.94 9.68 -10.19
N PHE A 273 14.68 9.26 -9.16
CA PHE A 273 14.29 8.12 -8.34
C PHE A 273 13.34 8.54 -7.22
N TYR A 274 12.27 7.77 -7.03
CA TYR A 274 11.34 7.94 -5.89
C TYR A 274 12.03 7.61 -4.57
N TYR A 275 12.88 6.59 -4.60
CA TYR A 275 13.60 6.10 -3.43
C TYR A 275 15.08 5.93 -3.77
N ARG A 276 15.95 6.26 -2.81
CA ARG A 276 17.38 6.05 -2.91
C ARG A 276 17.80 5.10 -1.80
N LEU A 277 18.43 3.99 -2.15
CA LEU A 277 19.08 3.14 -1.15
C LEU A 277 20.34 3.83 -0.63
N PRO A 278 20.72 3.54 0.62
CA PRO A 278 21.99 3.94 1.20
C PRO A 278 23.20 3.79 0.29
N ASP A 279 23.79 4.91 -0.12
CA ASP A 279 25.06 4.96 -0.86
C ASP A 279 26.17 5.59 0.02
N TYR A 280 27.41 5.44 -0.41
CA TYR A 280 28.60 5.97 0.24
C TYR A 280 29.36 6.92 -0.69
N ARG A 281 29.73 8.07 -0.14
CA ARG A 281 30.57 9.07 -0.79
C ARG A 281 31.90 9.21 -0.08
N GLY A 282 32.99 9.11 -0.83
CA GLY A 282 34.33 9.41 -0.35
C GLY A 282 34.44 10.88 0.04
N GLN A 283 34.97 11.15 1.22
CA GLN A 283 35.03 12.52 1.77
C GLN A 283 36.41 13.14 1.65
N VAL A 284 37.46 12.36 1.93
CA VAL A 284 38.83 12.84 2.07
C VAL A 284 39.82 11.79 1.57
N GLY A 285 41.09 12.18 1.40
CA GLY A 285 42.15 11.26 0.99
C GLY A 285 41.93 10.67 -0.42
N ILE A 286 42.41 9.45 -0.63
CA ILE A 286 42.20 8.68 -1.87
C ILE A 286 40.71 8.42 -2.11
N GLU A 287 39.94 8.11 -1.06
CA GLU A 287 38.49 7.87 -1.20
C GLU A 287 37.76 9.08 -1.76
N GLY A 288 38.09 10.29 -1.31
CA GLY A 288 37.52 11.53 -1.84
C GLY A 288 38.08 11.91 -3.21
N GLY A 289 39.41 11.79 -3.39
CA GLY A 289 40.07 12.18 -4.64
C GLY A 289 39.70 11.32 -5.84
N TYR A 290 39.45 10.02 -5.63
CA TYR A 290 39.04 9.06 -6.65
C TYR A 290 37.58 8.63 -6.49
N ASP A 291 36.74 9.45 -5.85
CA ASP A 291 35.34 9.09 -5.58
C ASP A 291 34.55 8.77 -6.85
N ALA A 292 34.80 9.51 -7.94
CA ALA A 292 34.14 9.32 -9.22
C ALA A 292 34.50 7.97 -9.87
N GLU A 293 35.77 7.57 -9.83
CA GLU A 293 36.24 6.28 -10.35
C GLU A 293 35.82 5.13 -9.44
N LEU A 294 35.96 5.31 -8.12
CA LEU A 294 35.69 4.28 -7.13
C LEU A 294 34.21 3.99 -6.99
N ARG A 295 33.30 4.97 -7.08
CA ARG A 295 31.85 4.75 -6.82
C ARG A 295 31.23 3.77 -7.80
N GLY A 296 31.62 3.81 -9.08
CA GLY A 296 30.93 3.10 -10.14
C GLY A 296 29.60 3.75 -10.52
N ARG A 297 28.76 3.03 -11.27
CA ARG A 297 27.46 3.53 -11.74
C ARG A 297 26.33 2.82 -11.01
N ALA A 298 25.47 3.60 -10.36
CA ALA A 298 24.29 3.08 -9.69
C ALA A 298 23.32 2.42 -10.68
N GLY A 299 22.69 1.34 -10.23
CA GLY A 299 21.62 0.68 -10.96
C GLY A 299 20.25 1.24 -10.60
N ALA A 300 19.24 0.73 -11.30
CA ALA A 300 17.85 1.09 -11.11
C ALA A 300 16.99 -0.16 -10.96
N LYS A 301 16.12 -0.16 -9.96
CA LYS A 301 15.05 -1.16 -9.84
C LYS A 301 13.70 -0.49 -9.82
N THR A 302 12.69 -1.21 -10.28
CA THR A 302 11.29 -0.77 -10.22
C THR A 302 10.55 -1.65 -9.23
N VAL A 303 9.82 -1.00 -8.34
CA VAL A 303 8.97 -1.66 -7.35
C VAL A 303 7.51 -1.38 -7.70
N LEU A 304 6.73 -2.43 -7.92
CA LEU A 304 5.29 -2.32 -8.08
C LEU A 304 4.63 -2.23 -6.70
N ILE A 305 3.77 -1.24 -6.55
CA ILE A 305 3.03 -0.99 -5.31
C ILE A 305 1.52 -1.09 -5.52
N ASN A 306 0.83 -1.52 -4.47
CA ASN A 306 -0.62 -1.58 -4.48
C ASN A 306 -1.28 -0.26 -4.04
N ASN A 307 -2.61 -0.23 -4.04
CA ASN A 307 -3.40 0.95 -3.61
C ASN A 307 -3.17 1.38 -2.14
N HIS A 308 -2.65 0.48 -1.30
CA HIS A 308 -2.27 0.74 0.08
C HIS A 308 -0.81 1.21 0.21
N GLY A 309 -0.05 1.20 -0.89
CA GLY A 309 1.36 1.60 -0.94
C GLY A 309 2.34 0.49 -0.57
N TYR A 310 1.86 -0.74 -0.36
CA TYR A 310 2.72 -1.90 -0.11
C TYR A 310 3.38 -2.38 -1.40
N ARG A 311 4.66 -2.76 -1.28
CA ARG A 311 5.40 -3.43 -2.34
C ARG A 311 4.78 -4.80 -2.66
N GLN A 312 4.86 -5.20 -3.93
CA GLN A 312 4.34 -6.48 -4.42
C GLN A 312 5.36 -7.24 -5.25
N THR A 313 6.02 -6.56 -6.19
CA THR A 313 7.02 -7.18 -7.06
C THR A 313 8.15 -6.19 -7.31
N GLU A 314 9.36 -6.73 -7.42
CA GLU A 314 10.57 -6.00 -7.76
C GLU A 314 11.07 -6.50 -9.12
N SER A 315 11.41 -5.58 -10.02
CA SER A 315 12.06 -5.88 -11.28
C SER A 315 13.30 -5.01 -11.44
N VAL A 316 14.45 -5.61 -11.75
CA VAL A 316 15.67 -4.88 -12.05
C VAL A 316 15.52 -4.23 -13.43
N GLN A 317 15.68 -2.91 -13.50
CA GLN A 317 15.61 -2.16 -14.74
C GLN A 317 17.01 -1.99 -15.33
N GLU A 318 17.98 -1.58 -14.50
CA GLU A 318 19.39 -1.44 -14.86
C GLU A 318 20.26 -2.04 -13.76
N TYR A 319 21.20 -2.91 -14.15
CA TYR A 319 22.19 -3.45 -13.22
C TYR A 319 23.22 -2.38 -12.86
N ALA A 320 23.65 -2.37 -11.59
CA ALA A 320 24.70 -1.48 -11.14
C ALA A 320 26.07 -1.91 -11.68
N GLU A 321 26.90 -0.96 -12.09
CA GLU A 321 28.26 -1.22 -12.57
C GLU A 321 29.27 -0.96 -11.44
N ILE A 322 30.15 -1.93 -11.21
CA ILE A 322 31.17 -1.86 -10.16
C ILE A 322 32.18 -0.75 -10.50
N GLY A 323 32.59 0.02 -9.50
CA GLY A 323 33.61 1.06 -9.66
C GLY A 323 34.99 0.53 -10.00
N LYS A 324 35.81 1.40 -10.59
CA LYS A 324 37.17 1.08 -11.03
C LYS A 324 38.08 0.86 -9.83
N GLN A 325 38.98 -0.10 -9.95
CA GLN A 325 40.01 -0.35 -8.96
C GLN A 325 41.13 0.68 -9.09
N VAL A 326 41.67 1.13 -7.95
CA VAL A 326 42.77 2.11 -7.89
C VAL A 326 43.99 1.45 -7.25
N THR A 327 45.13 1.52 -7.91
CA THR A 327 46.41 0.99 -7.40
C THR A 327 47.35 2.15 -7.07
N LEU A 328 47.84 2.18 -5.84
CA LEU A 328 48.79 3.20 -5.35
C LEU A 328 50.22 2.84 -5.78
N THR A 329 51.05 3.86 -5.97
CA THR A 329 52.42 3.75 -6.50
C THR A 329 53.46 3.33 -5.49
#